data_AF-A0A455U5T8-F1
#
_entry.id   AF-A0A455U5T8-F1
#
_cell.length_a   1.000
_cell.length_b   1.000
_cell.length_c   1.000
_cell.angle_alpha   90.00
_cell.angle_beta   90.00
_cell.angle_gamma   90.00
#
_symmetry.space_group_name_H-M   'P 1'
#
loop_
_entity.id
_entity.type
_entity.pdbx_description
1 polymer ?
#
loop_
_entity_poly.entity_id
_entity_poly.type
_entity_poly.pdbx_seq_one_letter_code
_entity_poly.pdbx_strand_id
1 'polypeptide(L)'
;MTRALPFADHSFDAVLFQHSLLNMPDPTKVLADSFRVLRPGGQLVMHEVVSGPNVSQLHYPVPWAVSPEHSHLLPLTTLTRLLETSGFVLSTWRIGAK
;
A
#
# COMPACT_ATOMS: atom_id res chain seq x y z
N MET A 1 -2.19 12.65 -10.70
CA MET A 1 -1.96 11.75 -11.84
C MET A 1 -0.82 10.81 -11.49
N THR A 2 -1.09 9.59 -11.02
CA THR A 2 -0.01 8.61 -10.78
C THR A 2 0.35 7.99 -12.13
N ARG A 3 1.46 8.47 -12.71
CA ARG A 3 2.08 7.90 -13.91
C ARG A 3 2.58 6.50 -13.57
N ALA A 4 2.39 5.54 -14.47
CA ALA A 4 2.94 4.20 -14.29
C ALA A 4 4.47 4.27 -14.13
N LEU A 5 5.01 3.36 -13.34
CA LEU A 5 6.43 3.16 -13.12
C LEU A 5 7.12 2.96 -14.47
N PRO A 6 8.19 3.73 -14.76
CA PRO A 6 8.89 3.68 -16.05
C PRO A 6 9.84 2.48 -16.14
N PHE A 7 9.40 1.32 -15.66
CA PHE A 7 10.15 0.07 -15.67
C PHE A 7 9.40 -0.98 -16.48
N ALA A 8 10.14 -1.86 -17.14
CA ALA A 8 9.56 -2.98 -17.85
C ALA A 8 8.93 -3.97 -16.86
N ASP A 9 8.07 -4.84 -17.39
CA ASP A 9 7.51 -5.95 -16.62
C ASP A 9 8.64 -6.86 -16.12
N HIS A 10 8.43 -7.48 -14.96
CA HIS A 10 9.38 -8.46 -14.40
C HIS A 10 10.82 -7.93 -14.22
N SER A 11 10.96 -6.66 -13.86
CA SER A 11 12.27 -6.02 -13.70
C SER A 11 12.90 -6.23 -12.32
N PHE A 12 12.08 -6.43 -11.28
CA PHE A 12 12.53 -6.46 -9.89
C PHE A 12 12.21 -7.77 -9.19
N ASP A 13 13.08 -8.16 -8.25
CA ASP A 13 12.85 -9.29 -7.36
C ASP A 13 11.98 -8.90 -6.15
N ALA A 14 11.99 -7.62 -5.76
CA ALA A 14 11.16 -7.11 -4.67
C ALA A 14 10.71 -5.66 -4.87
N VAL A 15 9.56 -5.32 -4.30
CA VAL A 15 9.03 -3.96 -4.13
C VAL A 15 8.79 -3.75 -2.64
N LEU A 16 9.17 -2.57 -2.13
CA LEU A 16 8.97 -2.19 -0.73
C LEU A 16 8.05 -0.98 -0.64
N PHE A 17 6.98 -1.11 0.13
CA PHE A 17 6.23 0.03 0.64
C PHE A 17 6.56 0.24 2.11
N GLN A 18 7.10 1.41 2.44
CA GLN A 18 7.33 1.82 3.82
C GLN A 18 6.74 3.21 4.04
N HIS A 19 5.61 3.27 4.74
CA HIS A 19 4.84 4.48 4.97
C HIS A 19 4.60 5.30 3.70
N SER A 20 4.26 4.63 2.60
CA SER A 20 4.24 5.21 1.26
C SER A 20 2.93 4.94 0.51
N LEU A 21 2.32 3.77 0.67
CA LEU A 21 1.06 3.46 -0.01
C LEU A 21 -0.08 4.34 0.53
N LEU A 22 -0.07 4.67 1.82
CA LEU A 22 -1.07 5.54 2.45
C LEU A 22 -1.11 7.00 1.91
N ASN A 23 -0.13 7.39 1.10
CA ASN A 23 -0.09 8.69 0.43
C ASN A 23 -0.62 8.61 -1.01
N MET A 24 -1.01 7.42 -1.48
CA MET A 24 -1.42 7.19 -2.86
C MET A 24 -2.95 7.25 -2.99
N PRO A 25 -3.50 8.13 -3.85
CA PRO A 25 -4.95 8.26 -4.01
C PRO A 25 -5.59 7.09 -4.76
N ASP A 26 -4.80 6.29 -5.48
CA ASP A 26 -5.24 5.11 -6.22
C ASP A 26 -4.35 3.90 -5.88
N PRO A 27 -4.60 3.25 -4.72
CA PRO A 27 -3.81 2.10 -4.28
C PRO A 27 -3.96 0.91 -5.23
N THR A 28 -5.12 0.75 -5.87
CA THR A 28 -5.37 -0.33 -6.84
C THR A 28 -4.41 -0.23 -8.03
N LYS A 29 -4.29 0.96 -8.62
CA LYS A 29 -3.36 1.19 -9.72
C LYS A 29 -1.90 1.00 -9.29
N VAL A 30 -1.54 1.49 -8.11
CA VAL A 30 -0.19 1.35 -7.56
C VAL A 30 0.18 -0.11 -7.33
N LEU A 31 -0.73 -0.92 -6.76
CA LEU A 31 -0.50 -2.35 -6.54
C LEU A 31 -0.45 -3.14 -7.85
N ALA A 32 -1.31 -2.85 -8.83
CA ALA A 32 -1.25 -3.48 -10.14
C ALA A 32 0.08 -3.22 -10.86
N ASP A 33 0.55 -1.97 -10.80
CA ASP A 33 1.83 -1.59 -11.41
C ASP A 33 3.03 -2.17 -10.65
N SER A 34 2.94 -2.30 -9.33
CA SER A 34 3.93 -3.00 -8.51
C SER A 34 4.00 -4.49 -8.85
N PHE A 35 2.85 -5.14 -9.02
CA PHE A 35 2.78 -6.54 -9.42
C PHE A 35 3.41 -6.75 -10.80
N ARG A 36 3.10 -5.87 -11.76
CA ARG A 36 3.65 -5.93 -13.13
C ARG A 36 5.17 -5.89 -13.16
N VAL A 37 5.81 -5.01 -12.38
CA VAL A 37 7.27 -4.87 -12.38
C VAL A 37 7.99 -5.97 -11.59
N LEU A 38 7.28 -6.77 -10.80
CA LEU A 38 7.84 -7.91 -10.09
C LEU A 38 8.01 -9.11 -11.02
N ARG A 39 9.15 -9.79 -10.93
CA ARG A 39 9.37 -11.08 -11.60
C ARG A 39 8.40 -12.14 -11.07
N PRO A 40 8.13 -13.23 -11.82
CA PRO A 40 7.47 -14.40 -11.27
C PRO A 40 8.18 -14.89 -10.00
N GLY A 41 7.45 -14.95 -8.88
CA GLY A 41 8.00 -15.29 -7.56
C GLY A 41 8.63 -14.13 -6.79
N GLY A 42 8.65 -12.92 -7.35
CA GLY A 42 9.07 -11.70 -6.67
C GLY A 42 8.13 -11.31 -5.52
N GLN A 43 8.64 -10.48 -4.60
CA GLN A 43 7.96 -10.20 -3.34
C GLN A 43 7.57 -8.74 -3.19
N LEU A 44 6.35 -8.51 -2.70
CA LEU A 44 5.95 -7.24 -2.15
C LEU A 44 6.12 -7.27 -0.63
N VAL A 45 6.88 -6.34 -0.09
CA VAL A 45 7.09 -6.17 1.35
C VAL A 45 6.47 -4.84 1.78
N MET A 46 5.73 -4.86 2.89
CA MET A 46 4.97 -3.68 3.34
C MET A 46 5.16 -3.42 4.83
N HIS A 47 5.40 -2.15 5.17
CA HIS A 47 5.29 -1.60 6.50
C HIS A 47 4.48 -0.30 6.42
N GLU A 48 3.18 -0.41 6.70
CA GLU A 48 2.20 0.62 6.40
C GLU A 48 1.30 0.91 7.60
N VAL A 49 0.82 2.16 7.67
CA VAL A 49 -0.23 2.55 8.61
C VAL A 49 -1.57 2.25 7.97
N VAL A 50 -2.46 1.59 8.71
CA VAL A 50 -3.84 1.27 8.29
C VAL A 50 -4.85 2.00 9.16
N SER A 51 -6.05 2.25 8.64
CA SER A 51 -7.09 2.92 9.40
C SER A 51 -7.66 2.01 10.49
N GLY A 52 -7.77 2.53 11.71
CA GLY A 52 -8.56 1.95 12.79
C GLY A 52 -10.01 2.48 12.83
N PRO A 53 -10.84 2.01 13.78
CA PRO A 53 -12.26 2.39 13.87
C PRO A 53 -12.49 3.88 14.13
N ASN A 54 -11.50 4.59 14.69
CA ASN A 54 -11.61 6.01 15.07
C ASN A 54 -10.93 6.95 14.06
N VAL A 55 -10.74 6.54 12.80
CA VAL A 55 -10.04 7.35 11.79
C VAL A 55 -10.66 8.73 11.57
N SER A 56 -11.98 8.86 11.75
CA SER A 56 -12.71 10.15 11.66
C SER A 56 -12.39 11.12 12.79
N GLN A 57 -11.78 10.64 13.88
CA GLN A 57 -11.40 11.45 15.05
C GLN A 57 -9.94 11.92 14.99
N LEU A 58 -9.22 11.65 13.90
CA LEU A 58 -7.84 12.10 13.75
C LEU A 58 -7.76 13.62 13.77
N HIS A 59 -6.88 14.15 14.63
CA HIS A 59 -6.52 15.55 14.64
C HIS A 59 -5.34 15.75 13.69
N TYR A 60 -5.57 16.49 12.62
CA TYR A 60 -4.55 16.82 11.63
C TYR A 60 -3.76 18.08 12.05
N PRO A 61 -2.47 18.22 11.68
CA PRO A 61 -1.70 17.29 10.85
C PRO A 61 -1.26 16.03 11.60
N VAL A 62 -1.23 14.92 10.88
CA VAL A 62 -0.63 13.64 11.31
C VAL A 62 0.68 13.43 10.52
N PRO A 63 1.58 12.51 10.94
CA PRO A 63 2.89 12.33 10.29
C PRO A 63 2.85 12.08 8.77
N TRP A 64 1.72 11.62 8.23
CA TRP A 64 1.57 11.30 6.81
C TRP A 64 0.66 12.25 6.02
N ALA A 65 -0.15 13.08 6.68
CA ALA A 65 -1.13 13.91 5.99
C ALA A 65 -1.40 15.22 6.74
N VAL A 66 -1.47 16.31 5.97
CA VAL A 66 -1.76 17.66 6.50
C VAL A 66 -3.26 17.89 6.73
N SER A 67 -4.12 17.14 6.04
CA SER A 67 -5.57 17.24 6.12
C SER A 67 -6.23 15.91 5.71
N PRO A 68 -7.52 15.69 6.01
CA PRO A 68 -8.22 14.45 5.65
C PRO A 68 -8.18 14.12 4.16
N GLU A 69 -8.18 15.12 3.28
CA GLU A 69 -8.20 14.95 1.82
C GLU A 69 -6.91 14.32 1.29
N HIS A 70 -5.81 14.43 2.03
CA HIS A 70 -4.50 13.86 1.69
C HIS A 70 -4.23 12.54 2.45
N SER A 71 -5.18 12.04 3.22
CA SER A 71 -5.07 10.79 3.99
C SER A 71 -5.76 9.66 3.22
N HIS A 72 -4.99 8.72 2.68
CA HIS A 72 -5.51 7.57 1.95
C HIS A 72 -5.37 6.27 2.74
N LEU A 73 -5.54 6.35 4.06
CA LEU A 73 -5.54 5.17 4.92
C LEU A 73 -6.64 4.19 4.51
N LEU A 74 -6.28 2.91 4.45
CA LEU A 74 -7.20 1.81 4.21
C LEU A 74 -7.38 0.98 5.47
N PRO A 75 -8.58 0.42 5.72
CA PRO A 75 -8.72 -0.66 6.70
C PRO A 75 -7.85 -1.83 6.29
N LEU A 76 -7.30 -2.56 7.27
CA LEU A 76 -6.48 -3.74 7.01
C LEU A 76 -7.21 -4.75 6.10
N THR A 77 -8.50 -4.97 6.34
CA THR A 77 -9.34 -5.86 5.54
C THR A 77 -9.44 -5.42 4.07
N THR A 78 -9.55 -4.11 3.82
CA THR A 78 -9.57 -3.56 2.46
C THR A 78 -8.21 -3.70 1.79
N LEU A 79 -7.12 -3.39 2.52
CA LEU A 79 -5.76 -3.55 1.99
C LEU A 79 -5.46 -5.02 1.63
N THR A 80 -5.77 -5.96 2.52
CA THR A 80 -5.58 -7.40 2.27
C THR A 80 -6.36 -7.86 1.03
N ARG A 81 -7.63 -7.45 0.90
CA ARG A 81 -8.42 -7.78 -0.28
C ARG A 81 -7.81 -7.20 -1.55
N LEU A 82 -7.34 -5.96 -1.53
CA LEU A 82 -6.72 -5.32 -2.70
C LEU A 82 -5.46 -6.08 -3.13
N LEU A 83 -4.63 -6.50 -2.18
CA LEU A 83 -3.44 -7.31 -2.45
C LEU A 83 -3.81 -8.63 -3.15
N GLU A 84 -4.79 -9.36 -2.61
CA GLU A 84 -5.28 -10.61 -3.18
C GLU A 84 -5.82 -10.42 -4.60
N THR A 85 -6.67 -9.40 -4.80
CA THR A 85 -7.25 -9.10 -6.13
C THR A 85 -6.21 -8.61 -7.14
N SER A 86 -5.06 -8.11 -6.67
CA SER A 86 -3.94 -7.69 -7.53
C SER A 86 -3.00 -8.86 -7.88
N GLY A 87 -3.28 -10.07 -7.41
CA GLY A 87 -2.50 -11.28 -7.69
C GLY A 87 -1.49 -11.66 -6.62
N PHE A 88 -1.42 -10.94 -5.51
CA PHE A 88 -0.54 -11.29 -4.39
C PHE A 88 -1.16 -12.38 -3.51
N VAL A 89 -0.30 -13.26 -2.99
CA VAL A 89 -0.67 -14.23 -1.95
C VAL A 89 0.00 -13.83 -0.65
N LEU A 90 -0.79 -13.61 0.40
CA LEU A 90 -0.27 -13.18 1.69
C LEU A 90 0.41 -14.36 2.41
N SER A 91 1.73 -14.29 2.61
CA SER A 91 2.52 -15.37 3.21
C SER A 91 2.80 -15.17 4.71
N THR A 92 3.04 -13.94 5.14
CA THR A 92 3.26 -13.57 6.55
C THR A 92 2.83 -12.13 6.79
N TRP A 93 2.28 -11.85 7.97
CA TRP A 93 2.02 -10.48 8.41
C TRP A 93 2.05 -10.40 9.94
N ARG A 94 2.34 -9.21 10.44
CA ARG A 94 2.31 -8.89 11.88
C ARG A 94 1.72 -7.51 12.04
N ILE A 95 0.78 -7.35 12.98
CA ILE A 95 0.43 -6.03 13.48
C ILE A 95 1.47 -5.69 14.55
N GLY A 96 2.05 -4.50 14.46
CA GLY A 96 2.91 -3.98 15.51
C GLY A 96 2.12 -3.88 16.81
N ALA A 97 2.41 -4.75 17.77
CA ALA A 97 2.03 -4.52 19.16
C ALA A 97 3.00 -3.49 19.73
N LYS A 98 2.47 -2.57 20.54
CA LYS A 98 3.30 -1.70 21.38
C LYS A 98 4.13 -2.54 22.35
#